data_AF-A0A087UE95-F1
#
_entry.id   AF-A0A087UE95-F1
#
_cell.length_a   1.000
_cell.length_b   1.000
_cell.length_c   1.000
_cell.angle_alpha   90.00
_cell.angle_beta   90.00
_cell.angle_gamma   90.00
#
_symmetry.space_group_name_H-M   'P 1'
#
loop_
_entity.id
_entity.type
_entity.pdbx_description
1 polymer ?
#
loop_
_entity_poly.entity_id
_entity_poly.type
_entity_poly.pdbx_seq_one_letter_code
_entity_poly.pdbx_strand_id
1 'polypeptide(L)' 'MFFLFLSCLVVLCISYIFVAYFKVYDYIKKKSIVVFVTAHPDDECMFFAPTILNLLRQDCDVYLLCL' A
#
# COMPACT_ATOMS: atom_id res chain seq x y z
N MET A 1 4.02 37.02 24.01
CA MET A 1 3.70 35.78 24.75
C MET A 1 2.44 35.10 24.19
N PHE A 2 1.31 35.81 24.07
CA PHE A 2 0.07 35.26 23.49
C PHE A 2 0.19 34.75 22.04
N PHE A 3 0.84 35.51 21.15
CA PHE A 3 1.04 35.09 19.75
C PHE A 3 1.90 33.82 19.59
N LEU A 4 2.87 33.59 20.49
CA LEU A 4 3.70 32.38 20.51
C LEU A 4 2.90 31.16 20.96
N PHE A 5 1.98 31.35 21.90
CA PHE A 5 1.10 30.29 22.36
C PHE A 5 0.11 29.89 21.26
N LEU A 6 -0.48 30.89 20.58
CA LEU A 6 -1.40 30.65 19.47
C LEU A 6 -0.73 29.94 18.29
N SER A 7 0.49 30.34 17.91
CA SER A 7 1.23 29.67 16.84
C SER A 7 1.59 28.23 17.18
N CYS A 8 1.96 27.96 18.43
CA CYS A 8 2.25 26.60 18.91
C CYS A 8 1.02 25.69 18.82
N LEU A 9 -0.16 26.18 19.24
CA LEU A 9 -1.42 25.44 19.13
C LEU A 9 -1.76 25.09 17.68
N VAL A 10 -1.59 26.05 16.76
CA VAL A 10 -1.87 25.83 15.33
C VAL A 10 -0.95 24.74 14.75
N VAL A 11 0.35 24.76 15.08
CA VAL A 11 1.30 23.74 14.61
C VAL A 11 0.93 22.36 15.13
N LEU A 12 0.52 22.24 16.40
CA LEU A 12 0.07 20.98 16.98
C LEU A 12 -1.23 20.48 16.33
N CYS A 13 -2.17 21.36 16.01
CA CYS A 13 -3.38 20.98 15.28
C CYS A 13 -3.06 20.47 13.88
N ILE A 14 -2.17 21.16 13.14
CA ILE A 14 -1.78 20.75 11.79
C ILE A 14 -1.05 19.40 11.82
N SER A 15 -0.11 19.21 12.74
CA SER A 15 0.62 17.94 12.84
C SER A 15 -0.30 16.80 13.23
N TYR A 16 -1.26 17.03 14.13
CA TYR A 16 -2.28 16.04 14.49
C TYR A 16 -3.15 15.64 13.28
N ILE A 17 -3.65 16.63 12.53
CA ILE A 17 -4.44 16.39 11.32
C ILE A 17 -3.63 15.63 10.28
N PHE A 18 -2.35 15.98 10.10
CA PHE A 18 -1.46 15.31 9.15
C PHE A 18 -1.25 13.84 9.51
N VAL A 19 -0.99 13.53 10.79
CA VAL A 19 -0.84 12.15 11.27
C VAL A 19 -2.15 11.38 11.10
N ALA A 20 -3.29 11.99 11.42
CA ALA A 20 -4.61 11.37 11.22
C ALA A 20 -4.86 11.07 9.74
N TYR A 21 -4.54 12.01 8.85
CA TYR A 21 -4.65 11.82 7.40
C TYR A 21 -3.77 10.67 6.90
N PHE A 22 -2.52 10.61 7.34
CA PHE A 22 -1.60 9.56 6.89
C PHE A 22 -2.08 8.17 7.34
N LYS A 23 -2.58 8.05 8.58
CA LYS A 23 -3.12 6.80 9.10
C LYS A 23 -4.39 6.35 8.36
N VAL A 24 -5.27 7.31 8.02
CA VAL A 24 -6.46 7.02 7.20
C VAL A 24 -6.07 6.63 5.78
N TYR A 25 -5.08 7.31 5.18
CA TYR A 25 -4.57 6.97 3.86
C TYR A 25 -4.00 5.55 3.83
N ASP A 26 -3.18 5.18 4.81
CA ASP A 26 -2.60 3.83 4.90
C ASP A 26 -3.66 2.76 5.17
N TYR A 27 -4.68 3.08 5.98
CA TYR A 27 -5.84 2.21 6.19
C TYR A 27 -6.70 2.02 4.92
N ILE A 28 -6.89 3.08 4.14
CA ILE A 28 -7.65 3.06 2.89
C ILE A 28 -6.82 2.49 1.73
N LYS A 29 -5.49 2.53 1.81
CA LYS A 29 -4.55 1.92 0.86
C LYS A 29 -4.67 0.40 0.96
N LYS A 30 -5.77 -0.09 0.40
CA LYS A 30 -6.12 -1.51 0.36
C LYS A 30 -5.06 -2.22 -0.46
N LYS A 31 -4.50 -3.28 0.12
CA LYS A 31 -3.59 -4.18 -0.57
C LYS A 31 -4.33 -4.83 -1.74
N SER A 32 -3.78 -4.70 -2.96
CA SER A 32 -4.38 -5.28 -4.16
C SER A 32 -4.13 -6.79 -4.16
N ILE A 33 -5.19 -7.57 -4.37
CA ILE A 33 -5.11 -9.03 -4.44
C ILE A 33 -5.17 -9.43 -5.92
N VAL A 34 -4.21 -10.23 -6.36
CA VAL A 34 -4.13 -10.77 -7.73
C VAL A 34 -4.01 -12.29 -7.68
N VAL A 35 -4.82 -12.98 -8.48
CA VAL A 35 -4.78 -14.45 -8.60
C VAL A 35 -4.37 -14.83 -10.01
N PHE A 36 -3.27 -15.56 -10.13
CA PHE A 36 -2.84 -16.18 -11.38
C PHE A 36 -3.44 -17.59 -11.46
N VAL A 37 -4.03 -17.90 -12.61
CA VAL A 37 -4.51 -19.24 -12.92
C VAL A 37 -3.70 -19.76 -14.09
N THR A 38 -2.95 -20.84 -13.87
CA THR A 38 -2.11 -21.48 -14.87
C THR A 38 -2.61 -22.89 -15.19
N ALA A 39 -2.27 -23.38 -16.38
CA ALA A 39 -2.63 -24.74 -16.81
C ALA A 39 -1.55 -25.76 -16.42
N HIS A 40 -0.29 -25.33 -16.33
CA HIS A 40 0.81 -26.19 -15.93
C HIS A 40 1.69 -25.52 -14.86
N PRO A 41 2.36 -26.32 -14.02
CA PRO A 41 3.31 -25.83 -13.02
C PRO A 41 4.65 -25.50 -13.69
N ASP A 42 4.71 -24.33 -14.34
CA ASP A 42 5.89 -23.71 -14.99
C ASP A 42 5.50 -22.44 -15.77
N ASP A 43 4.25 -22.37 -16.25
CA ASP A 43 3.69 -21.22 -16.97
C ASP A 43 3.88 -19.89 -16.20
N GLU A 44 3.85 -19.91 -14.87
CA GLU A 44 4.00 -18.72 -14.04
C GLU A 44 5.39 -18.09 -14.16
N CYS A 45 6.42 -18.92 -14.26
CA CYS A 45 7.79 -18.45 -14.38
C CYS A 45 8.19 -18.18 -15.84
N MET A 46 7.61 -18.93 -16.79
CA MET A 46 7.88 -18.77 -18.22
C MET A 46 7.27 -17.49 -18.79
N PHE A 47 6.02 -17.17 -18.43
CA PHE A 47 5.28 -16.05 -19.03
C PHE A 47 5.06 -14.88 -18.06
N PHE A 48 4.89 -15.15 -16.76
CA PHE A 48 4.42 -14.14 -15.81
C PHE A 48 5.45 -13.69 -14.77
N ALA A 49 6.68 -14.22 -14.78
CA ALA A 49 7.71 -13.86 -13.80
C ALA A 49 7.95 -12.35 -13.65
N PRO A 50 8.12 -11.55 -14.71
CA PRO A 50 8.36 -10.11 -14.57
C PRO A 50 7.17 -9.41 -13.89
N THR A 51 5.95 -9.82 -14.25
CA THR A 51 4.70 -9.25 -13.74
C THR A 51 4.48 -9.61 -12.28
N ILE A 52 4.65 -10.89 -11.91
CA ILE A 52 4.52 -11.36 -10.53
C ILE A 52 5.51 -10.62 -9.64
N LEU A 53 6.78 -10.52 -10.05
CA LEU A 53 7.79 -9.79 -9.29
C LEU A 53 7.47 -8.29 -9.16
N ASN A 54 6.92 -7.66 -10.19
CA ASN A 54 6.51 -6.26 -10.10
C ASN A 54 5.31 -6.06 -9.16
N LEU A 55 4.33 -6.95 -9.19
CA LEU A 55 3.18 -6.92 -8.27
C LEU A 55 3.62 -7.12 -6.82
N LEU A 56 4.52 -8.05 -6.56
CA LEU A 56 5.09 -8.25 -5.22
C LEU A 56 5.86 -7.01 -4.72
N ARG A 57 6.61 -6.33 -5.60
CA ARG A 57 7.28 -5.06 -5.26
C ARG A 57 6.32 -3.90 -4.98
N GLN A 58 5.08 -3.99 -5.48
CA GLN A 58 4.03 -3.02 -5.22
C GLN A 58 3.21 -3.37 -3.96
N ASP A 59 3.70 -4.29 -3.13
CA ASP A 59 2.99 -4.85 -1.99
C ASP A 59 1.63 -5.45 -2.37
N CYS A 60 1.48 -6.06 -3.54
CA CYS A 60 0.26 -6.81 -3.87
C CYS A 60 0.32 -8.21 -3.24
N ASP A 61 -0.83 -8.72 -2.80
CA ASP A 61 -0.98 -10.14 -2.45
C ASP A 61 -1.17 -10.93 -3.74
N VAL A 62 -0.20 -11.79 -4.06
CA VAL A 62 -0.24 -12.63 -5.27
C VAL A 62 -0.50 -14.07 -4.86
N TYR A 63 -1.54 -14.65 -5.43
CA TYR A 63 -1.89 -16.06 -5.29
C TYR A 63 -1.77 -16.77 -6.63
N LEU A 64 -1.43 -18.06 -6.59
CA LEU A 64 -1.31 -18.89 -7.78
C LEU A 64 -2.15 -20.14 -7.63
N LEU A 65 -2.93 -20.45 -8.65
CA LEU A 65 -3.68 -21.68 -8.81
C LEU A 65 -3.24 -22.35 -10.10
N CYS A 66 -2.67 -23.55 -10.01
CA CYS A 66 -2.46 -24.42 -11.16
C CYS A 66 -3.61 -25.43 -11.22
N LEU A 67 -4.28 -25.51 -12.37
CA LEU A 67 -5.28 -26.55 -12.66
C LEU A 67 -4.60 -27.82 -13.20
#